data_AF-A0A7V0Z6K6-F1
#
_entry.id   AF-A0A7V0Z6K6-F1
#
_cell.length_a   1.000
_cell.length_b   1.000
_cell.length_c   1.000
_cell.angle_alpha   90.00
_cell.angle_beta   90.00
_cell.angle_gamma   90.00
#
_symmetry.space_group_name_H-M   'P 1'
#
loop_
_entity.id
_entity.type
_entity.pdbx_description
1 polymer ?
#
loop_
_entity_poly.entity_id
_entity_poly.type
_entity_poly.pdbx_seq_one_letter_code
_entity_poly.pdbx_strand_id
1 'polypeptide(L)'
;MAIGLITIFFWSLSPSFLCPNFDFVKEAKVDLNGDGRLDAIRIIETNEDGGFTLKINKTIIKDTLNAEVDGFIIVDIDTADIFKEVAVHTPGESDDDEYLIYWYDGKKTFQMARIARWPEFTGNGKVLVDDWMGFWRKRDIYVLDKDSRTLNIIPQEFYYVGIEAEVIKSFSLNRSRADEDGITIVYAGEKIILLLYSPSKETFYDDWYQIKTSSGFVGWAKLRTFYEKVKGLPWAD
;
A
#
# COMPACT_ATOMS: atom_id res chain seq x y z
N MET A 1 9.01 24.50 52.24
CA MET A 1 8.41 23.37 51.51
C MET A 1 8.00 23.90 50.14
N ALA A 2 8.83 23.72 49.13
CA ALA A 2 8.58 24.24 47.78
C ALA A 2 8.26 23.05 46.88
N ILE A 3 7.06 23.04 46.31
CA ILE A 3 6.60 22.00 45.39
C ILE A 3 6.99 22.46 43.98
N GLY A 4 7.94 21.76 43.36
CA GLY A 4 8.32 21.97 41.97
C GLY A 4 7.28 21.37 41.03
N LEU A 5 6.73 22.18 40.13
CA LEU A 5 5.96 21.71 38.99
C LEU A 5 6.92 21.09 37.96
N ILE A 6 6.75 19.81 37.66
CA ILE A 6 7.40 19.16 36.52
C ILE A 6 6.41 19.22 35.35
N THR A 7 6.70 20.06 34.37
CA THR A 7 5.96 20.12 33.11
C THR A 7 6.58 19.11 32.15
N ILE A 8 5.87 18.02 31.88
CA ILE A 8 6.29 17.02 30.89
C ILE A 8 5.74 17.45 29.53
N PHE A 9 6.63 17.91 28.64
CA PHE A 9 6.30 18.14 27.23
C PHE A 9 6.24 16.80 26.50
N PHE A 10 5.05 16.39 26.06
CA PHE A 10 4.90 15.36 25.04
C PHE A 10 5.24 15.98 23.69
N TRP A 11 6.42 15.68 23.17
CA TRP A 11 6.71 15.86 21.75
C TRP A 11 5.98 14.76 20.99
N SER A 12 4.95 15.11 20.24
CA SER A 12 4.40 14.24 19.21
C SER A 12 5.43 14.13 18.11
N LEU A 13 6.20 13.04 18.11
CA LEU A 13 6.97 12.63 16.95
C LEU A 13 5.96 12.19 15.89
N SER A 14 5.60 13.10 14.99
CA SER A 14 4.99 12.71 13.72
C SER A 14 6.03 11.84 13.00
N PRO A 15 5.76 10.56 12.73
CA PRO A 15 6.70 9.77 11.96
C PRO A 15 6.72 10.34 10.54
N SER A 16 7.78 11.08 10.24
CA SER A 16 8.11 11.48 8.88
C SER A 16 8.64 10.23 8.20
N PHE A 17 7.74 9.39 7.69
CA PHE A 17 8.14 8.25 6.90
C PHE A 17 8.66 8.79 5.57
N LEU A 18 9.99 8.84 5.45
CA LEU A 18 10.68 9.02 4.19
C LEU A 18 10.25 7.86 3.28
N CYS A 19 9.54 8.17 2.20
CA CYS A 19 9.46 7.25 1.08
C CYS A 19 10.90 6.96 0.62
N PRO A 20 11.32 5.70 0.43
CA PRO A 20 12.63 5.43 -0.16
C PRO A 20 12.68 6.17 -1.50
N ASN A 21 13.60 7.12 -1.65
CA ASN A 21 13.79 7.81 -2.91
C ASN A 21 14.49 6.80 -3.83
N PHE A 22 13.70 6.08 -4.63
CA PHE A 22 14.22 5.15 -5.61
C PHE A 22 14.78 5.95 -6.79
N ASP A 23 16.07 5.77 -7.07
CA ASP A 23 16.66 6.30 -8.30
C ASP A 23 16.32 5.34 -9.45
N PHE A 24 15.21 5.62 -10.14
CA PHE A 24 14.82 4.88 -11.33
C PHE A 24 15.82 5.12 -12.46
N VAL A 25 16.31 4.03 -13.06
CA VAL A 25 17.28 4.08 -14.16
C VAL A 25 16.70 3.47 -15.43
N LYS A 26 17.23 3.90 -16.58
CA LYS A 26 16.87 3.34 -17.89
C LYS A 26 17.81 2.23 -18.35
N GLU A 27 19.02 2.17 -17.77
CA GLU A 27 20.06 1.19 -18.09
C GLU A 27 20.85 0.81 -16.83
N ALA A 28 21.20 -0.46 -16.68
CA ALA A 28 22.03 -0.96 -15.59
C ALA A 28 22.84 -2.21 -15.98
N LYS A 29 23.84 -2.54 -15.18
CA LYS A 29 24.57 -3.81 -15.25
C LYS A 29 24.68 -4.43 -13.85
N VAL A 30 23.96 -5.52 -13.61
CA VAL A 30 23.89 -6.19 -12.30
C VAL A 30 23.83 -7.70 -12.51
N ASP A 31 24.46 -8.47 -11.64
CA ASP A 31 24.27 -9.93 -11.58
C ASP A 31 22.89 -10.22 -10.97
N LEU A 32 21.94 -10.67 -11.80
CA LEU A 32 20.55 -10.93 -11.41
C LEU A 32 20.30 -12.37 -10.97
N ASN A 33 21.16 -13.31 -11.38
CA ASN A 33 20.97 -14.75 -11.17
C ASN A 33 22.03 -15.38 -10.26
N GLY A 34 22.97 -14.59 -9.75
CA GLY A 34 24.01 -15.02 -8.83
C GLY A 34 25.11 -15.84 -9.50
N ASP A 35 25.28 -15.77 -10.82
CA ASP A 35 26.30 -16.54 -11.54
C ASP A 35 27.68 -15.86 -11.58
N GLY A 36 27.79 -14.67 -10.99
CA GLY A 36 29.00 -13.86 -10.91
C GLY A 36 29.27 -13.02 -12.17
N ARG A 37 28.38 -13.03 -13.16
CA ARG A 37 28.47 -12.22 -14.39
C ARG A 37 27.42 -11.12 -14.36
N LEU A 38 27.78 -9.95 -14.86
CA LEU A 38 26.85 -8.84 -14.94
C LEU A 38 25.88 -9.03 -16.11
N ASP A 39 24.58 -8.94 -15.83
CA ASP A 39 23.52 -8.89 -16.81
C ASP A 39 23.26 -7.45 -17.25
N ALA A 40 23.17 -7.22 -18.57
CA ALA A 40 22.87 -5.91 -19.13
C ALA A 40 21.36 -5.71 -19.20
N ILE A 41 20.86 -4.68 -18.53
CA ILE A 41 19.44 -4.36 -18.40
C ILE A 41 19.19 -3.01 -19.04
N ARG A 42 18.19 -2.91 -19.90
CA ARG A 42 17.79 -1.66 -20.55
C ARG A 42 16.31 -1.62 -20.81
N ILE A 43 15.70 -0.47 -20.58
CA ILE A 43 14.35 -0.18 -21.03
C ILE A 43 14.35 0.73 -22.26
N ILE A 44 13.39 0.50 -23.14
CA ILE A 44 13.18 1.32 -24.35
C ILE A 44 11.67 1.59 -24.41
N GLU A 45 11.28 2.85 -24.27
CA GLU A 45 9.89 3.27 -24.48
C GLU A 45 9.46 2.98 -25.92
N THR A 46 8.17 2.69 -26.08
CA THR A 46 7.54 2.49 -27.39
C THR A 46 6.62 3.65 -27.71
N ASN A 47 6.04 3.64 -28.92
CA ASN A 47 5.05 4.66 -29.31
C ASN A 47 3.65 4.38 -28.73
N GLU A 48 3.47 3.25 -28.03
CA GLU A 48 2.21 2.91 -27.35
C GLU A 48 2.23 3.56 -25.96
N ASP A 49 1.08 4.11 -25.54
CA ASP A 49 0.95 4.74 -24.22
C ASP A 49 1.25 3.72 -23.10
N GLY A 50 2.14 4.13 -22.18
CA GLY A 50 2.77 3.26 -21.18
C GLY A 50 3.52 2.03 -21.70
N GLY A 51 3.67 1.87 -23.02
CA GLY A 51 4.31 0.72 -23.64
C GLY A 51 5.82 0.80 -23.59
N PHE A 52 6.48 -0.31 -23.23
CA PHE A 52 7.93 -0.39 -23.15
C PHE A 52 8.47 -1.74 -23.64
N THR A 53 9.77 -1.76 -23.93
CA THR A 53 10.56 -2.97 -24.15
C THR A 53 11.64 -3.08 -23.09
N LEU A 54 11.56 -4.11 -22.23
CA LEU A 54 12.61 -4.48 -21.29
C LEU A 54 13.55 -5.49 -21.96
N LYS A 55 14.84 -5.15 -22.00
CA LYS A 55 15.91 -6.02 -22.47
C LYS A 55 16.77 -6.45 -21.29
N ILE A 56 16.94 -7.76 -21.11
CA ILE A 56 17.88 -8.36 -20.16
C ILE A 56 18.77 -9.30 -20.96
N ASN A 57 20.03 -8.91 -21.18
CA ASN A 57 20.95 -9.57 -22.12
C ASN A 57 20.32 -9.76 -23.52
N LYS A 58 19.96 -11.02 -23.85
CA LYS A 58 19.33 -11.40 -25.12
C LYS A 58 17.81 -11.54 -25.02
N THR A 59 17.26 -11.54 -23.79
CA THR A 59 15.82 -11.60 -23.57
C THR A 59 15.22 -10.23 -23.87
N ILE A 60 14.09 -10.24 -24.58
CA ILE A 60 13.33 -9.05 -24.93
C ILE A 60 11.89 -9.29 -24.50
N ILE A 61 11.38 -8.40 -23.66
CA ILE A 61 10.00 -8.41 -23.16
C ILE A 61 9.36 -7.12 -23.63
N LYS A 62 8.13 -7.23 -24.13
CA LYS A 62 7.29 -6.07 -24.45
C LYS A 62 6.11 -6.13 -23.51
N ASP A 63 5.83 -5.01 -22.85
CA ASP A 63 4.76 -4.90 -21.87
C ASP A 63 4.30 -3.44 -21.79
N THR A 64 3.25 -3.19 -21.00
CA THR A 64 2.61 -1.89 -20.90
C THR A 64 2.22 -1.60 -19.46
N LEU A 65 2.57 -0.42 -18.96
CA LEU A 65 2.07 0.14 -17.70
C LEU A 65 0.91 1.12 -17.98
N ASN A 66 0.25 1.60 -16.94
CA ASN A 66 -0.89 2.53 -17.02
C ASN A 66 -0.50 3.95 -17.49
N ALA A 67 0.78 4.29 -17.50
CA ALA A 67 1.31 5.60 -17.91
C ALA A 67 2.77 5.49 -18.38
N GLU A 68 3.36 6.62 -18.80
CA GLU A 68 4.74 6.71 -19.27
C GLU A 68 5.73 6.12 -18.26
N VAL A 69 6.56 5.19 -18.72
CA VAL A 69 7.53 4.49 -17.89
C VAL A 69 8.70 5.42 -17.56
N ASP A 70 9.10 5.55 -16.30
CA ASP A 70 10.21 6.42 -15.90
C ASP A 70 11.53 5.65 -15.65
N GLY A 71 11.46 4.33 -15.57
CA GLY A 71 12.64 3.47 -15.50
C GLY A 71 12.38 2.16 -14.78
N PHE A 72 13.42 1.65 -14.15
CA PHE A 72 13.35 0.50 -13.28
C PHE A 72 14.32 0.65 -12.10
N ILE A 73 14.07 -0.14 -11.07
CA ILE A 73 14.99 -0.40 -9.97
C ILE A 73 15.36 -1.88 -9.92
N ILE A 74 16.50 -2.16 -9.28
CA ILE A 74 16.89 -3.52 -8.90
C ILE A 74 16.50 -3.73 -7.45
N VAL A 75 15.77 -4.79 -7.20
CA VAL A 75 15.30 -5.16 -5.86
C VAL A 75 15.76 -6.57 -5.54
N ASP A 76 15.91 -6.85 -4.24
CA ASP A 76 16.22 -8.17 -3.73
C ASP A 76 15.05 -8.54 -2.81
N ILE A 77 14.10 -9.32 -3.35
CA ILE A 77 12.86 -9.64 -2.63
C ILE A 77 13.14 -10.63 -1.50
N ASP A 78 14.04 -11.59 -1.71
CA ASP A 78 14.44 -12.61 -0.74
C ASP A 78 15.97 -12.75 -0.71
N THR A 79 16.59 -12.00 0.20
CA THR A 79 18.06 -11.96 0.38
C THR A 79 18.67 -13.30 0.81
N ALA A 80 17.84 -14.31 1.12
CA ALA A 80 18.27 -15.66 1.38
C ALA A 80 18.50 -16.50 0.10
N ASP A 81 18.06 -16.01 -1.05
CA ASP A 81 18.37 -16.60 -2.35
C ASP A 81 19.46 -15.82 -3.09
N ILE A 82 19.77 -16.22 -4.33
CA ILE A 82 20.86 -15.64 -5.13
C ILE A 82 20.38 -14.65 -6.17
N PHE A 83 19.08 -14.43 -6.25
CA PHE A 83 18.43 -13.69 -7.32
C PHE A 83 18.20 -12.24 -6.92
N LYS A 84 18.15 -11.39 -7.93
CA LYS A 84 17.63 -10.03 -7.84
C LYS A 84 16.61 -9.83 -8.94
N GLU A 85 15.64 -9.00 -8.65
CA GLU A 85 14.53 -8.72 -9.54
C GLU A 85 14.63 -7.32 -10.15
N VAL A 86 13.98 -7.16 -11.29
CA VAL A 86 13.83 -5.87 -11.96
C VAL A 86 12.39 -5.40 -11.76
N ALA A 87 12.19 -4.27 -11.10
CA ALA A 87 10.88 -3.63 -10.97
C ALA A 87 10.82 -2.41 -11.88
N VAL A 88 10.08 -2.53 -12.99
CA VAL A 88 9.81 -1.44 -13.94
C VAL A 88 8.68 -0.58 -13.40
N HIS A 89 8.81 0.74 -13.50
CA HIS A 89 7.94 1.69 -12.81
C HIS A 89 7.35 2.76 -13.73
N THR A 90 6.16 3.21 -13.39
CA THR A 90 5.59 4.49 -13.79
C THR A 90 4.95 5.15 -12.57
N PRO A 91 5.04 6.49 -12.42
CA PRO A 91 4.37 7.21 -11.34
C PRO A 91 2.83 7.24 -11.50
N GLY A 92 2.30 6.91 -12.68
CA GLY A 92 0.86 6.99 -12.95
C GLY A 92 0.32 8.43 -12.89
N GLU A 93 -0.99 8.58 -13.10
CA GLU A 93 -1.67 9.84 -12.84
C GLU A 93 -1.98 9.96 -11.34
N SER A 94 -1.78 11.14 -10.75
CA SER A 94 -2.13 11.42 -9.35
C SER A 94 -1.50 10.47 -8.31
N ASP A 95 -0.22 10.09 -8.51
CA ASP A 95 0.52 9.14 -7.67
C ASP A 95 -0.14 7.74 -7.61
N ASP A 96 -0.78 7.34 -8.70
CA ASP A 96 -1.25 5.97 -8.97
C ASP A 96 -0.09 5.12 -9.54
N ASP A 97 1.04 5.07 -8.83
CA ASP A 97 2.24 4.34 -9.24
C ASP A 97 1.89 2.90 -9.66
N GLU A 98 2.60 2.38 -10.67
CA GLU A 98 2.49 0.99 -11.08
C GLU A 98 3.87 0.36 -11.33
N TYR A 99 4.01 -0.89 -10.88
CA TYR A 99 5.23 -1.68 -10.97
C TYR A 99 4.97 -3.00 -11.67
N LEU A 100 5.81 -3.33 -12.66
CA LEU A 100 5.92 -4.68 -13.22
C LEU A 100 7.23 -5.30 -12.75
N ILE A 101 7.13 -6.42 -12.04
CA ILE A 101 8.26 -7.09 -11.39
C ILE A 101 8.64 -8.31 -12.22
N TYR A 102 9.92 -8.43 -12.52
CA TYR A 102 10.48 -9.50 -13.34
C TYR A 102 11.63 -10.22 -12.65
N TRP A 103 11.64 -11.55 -12.79
CA TRP A 103 12.74 -12.43 -12.40
C TRP A 103 13.45 -12.98 -13.65
N TYR A 104 14.79 -13.04 -13.61
CA TYR A 104 15.62 -13.61 -14.68
C TYR A 104 16.43 -14.80 -14.15
N ASP A 105 16.34 -15.95 -14.83
CA ASP A 105 17.01 -17.20 -14.43
C ASP A 105 18.39 -17.42 -15.09
N GLY A 106 18.91 -16.42 -15.82
CA GLY A 106 20.09 -16.54 -16.68
C GLY A 106 19.78 -16.94 -18.14
N LYS A 107 18.54 -17.29 -18.46
CA LYS A 107 18.10 -17.72 -19.80
C LYS A 107 16.79 -17.09 -20.23
N LYS A 108 15.83 -16.99 -19.33
CA LYS A 108 14.47 -16.51 -19.54
C LYS A 108 14.11 -15.52 -18.45
N THR A 109 13.19 -14.63 -18.79
CA THR A 109 12.61 -13.67 -17.85
C THR A 109 11.13 -13.99 -17.66
N PHE A 110 10.67 -13.87 -16.43
CA PHE A 110 9.30 -14.16 -16.03
C PHE A 110 8.74 -12.95 -15.28
N GLN A 111 7.51 -12.56 -15.59
CA GLN A 111 6.80 -11.58 -14.79
C GLN A 111 6.30 -12.24 -13.50
N MET A 112 6.64 -11.65 -12.36
CA MET A 112 6.31 -12.17 -11.03
C MET A 112 5.02 -11.58 -10.50
N ALA A 113 4.79 -10.29 -10.76
CA ALA A 113 3.58 -9.57 -10.39
C ALA A 113 3.47 -8.22 -11.11
N ARG A 114 2.25 -7.69 -11.06
CA ARG A 114 1.92 -6.28 -11.32
C ARG A 114 1.41 -5.71 -10.00
N ILE A 115 2.06 -4.68 -9.47
CA ILE A 115 1.75 -4.07 -8.17
C ILE A 115 1.46 -2.60 -8.41
N ALA A 116 0.33 -2.13 -7.91
CA ALA A 116 0.01 -0.70 -7.88
C ALA A 116 0.47 -0.09 -6.55
N ARG A 117 0.59 1.24 -6.51
CA ARG A 117 0.94 2.06 -5.34
C ARG A 117 2.39 1.88 -4.89
N TRP A 118 2.67 2.04 -3.60
CA TRP A 118 4.02 2.26 -3.08
C TRP A 118 4.55 0.99 -2.39
N PRO A 119 5.31 0.13 -3.10
CA PRO A 119 5.90 -1.07 -2.52
C PRO A 119 7.16 -0.78 -1.68
N GLU A 120 7.28 -1.51 -0.58
CA GLU A 120 8.46 -1.65 0.28
C GLU A 120 8.99 -3.08 0.14
N PHE A 121 10.13 -3.24 -0.53
CA PHE A 121 10.81 -4.52 -0.70
C PHE A 121 11.63 -4.86 0.55
N THR A 122 11.16 -5.83 1.34
CA THR A 122 11.71 -6.07 2.69
C THR A 122 12.89 -7.04 2.75
N GLY A 123 13.22 -7.71 1.64
CA GLY A 123 14.34 -8.65 1.54
C GLY A 123 14.14 -10.00 2.26
N ASN A 124 12.94 -10.28 2.78
CA ASN A 124 12.61 -11.53 3.50
C ASN A 124 11.54 -12.39 2.79
N GLY A 125 11.40 -12.21 1.47
CA GLY A 125 10.36 -12.84 0.66
C GLY A 125 9.01 -12.13 0.74
N LYS A 126 8.96 -10.88 1.26
CA LYS A 126 7.72 -10.09 1.36
C LYS A 126 7.88 -8.70 0.76
N VAL A 127 6.80 -8.23 0.17
CA VAL A 127 6.64 -6.84 -0.28
C VAL A 127 5.44 -6.25 0.46
N LEU A 128 5.65 -5.17 1.21
CA LEU A 128 4.56 -4.42 1.85
C LEU A 128 4.12 -3.33 0.87
N VAL A 129 2.83 -3.16 0.64
CA VAL A 129 2.34 -2.17 -0.33
C VAL A 129 1.38 -1.23 0.37
N ASP A 130 1.74 0.06 0.43
CA ASP A 130 0.86 1.09 0.98
C ASP A 130 -0.05 1.64 -0.11
N ASP A 131 -1.32 1.84 0.20
CA ASP A 131 -2.36 2.42 -0.66
C ASP A 131 -3.11 3.53 0.10
N TRP A 132 -3.45 4.61 -0.60
CA TRP A 132 -4.19 5.72 -0.03
C TRP A 132 -5.70 5.49 -0.15
N MET A 133 -6.37 5.31 0.98
CA MET A 133 -7.81 5.03 1.07
C MET A 133 -8.65 6.30 1.23
N GLY A 134 -8.15 7.43 0.72
CA GLY A 134 -8.80 8.74 0.78
C GLY A 134 -8.51 9.55 2.04
N PHE A 135 -8.38 8.94 3.21
CA PHE A 135 -8.06 9.64 4.47
C PHE A 135 -7.16 8.85 5.42
N TRP A 136 -6.72 7.66 5.02
CA TRP A 136 -5.84 6.78 5.77
C TRP A 136 -5.09 5.86 4.80
N ARG A 137 -4.04 5.18 5.29
CA ARG A 137 -3.23 4.26 4.48
C ARG A 137 -3.56 2.81 4.79
N LYS A 138 -3.92 2.06 3.76
CA LYS A 138 -4.01 0.60 3.78
C LYS A 138 -2.63 0.02 3.49
N ARG A 139 -2.25 -1.07 4.18
CA ARG A 139 -1.00 -1.79 3.93
C ARG A 139 -1.29 -3.25 3.60
N ASP A 140 -1.06 -3.64 2.36
CA ASP A 140 -1.14 -5.02 1.90
C ASP A 140 0.21 -5.73 2.04
N ILE A 141 0.16 -7.07 2.05
CA ILE A 141 1.35 -7.92 2.12
C ILE A 141 1.32 -8.86 0.93
N TYR A 142 2.36 -8.82 0.11
CA TYR A 142 2.63 -9.81 -0.92
C TYR A 142 3.75 -10.72 -0.45
N VAL A 143 3.62 -12.02 -0.74
CA VAL A 143 4.62 -13.03 -0.38
C VAL A 143 5.10 -13.74 -1.63
N LEU A 144 6.42 -13.90 -1.71
CA LEU A 144 7.08 -14.67 -2.76
C LEU A 144 6.78 -16.16 -2.57
N ASP A 145 6.09 -16.72 -3.55
CA ASP A 145 5.96 -18.16 -3.70
C ASP A 145 7.26 -18.71 -4.31
N LYS A 146 8.00 -19.53 -3.56
CA LYS A 146 9.34 -19.99 -3.97
C LYS A 146 9.31 -20.96 -5.15
N ASP A 147 8.21 -21.67 -5.35
CA ASP A 147 8.08 -22.70 -6.38
C ASP A 147 7.72 -22.08 -7.72
N SER A 148 6.74 -21.17 -7.72
CA SER A 148 6.26 -20.48 -8.92
C SER A 148 6.99 -19.17 -9.21
N ARG A 149 7.75 -18.64 -8.23
CA ARG A 149 8.45 -17.34 -8.29
C ARG A 149 7.50 -16.17 -8.53
N THR A 150 6.25 -16.28 -8.08
CA THR A 150 5.23 -15.21 -8.17
C THR A 150 5.03 -14.52 -6.83
N LEU A 151 4.60 -13.25 -6.84
CA LEU A 151 4.20 -12.54 -5.63
C LEU A 151 2.68 -12.64 -5.47
N ASN A 152 2.23 -13.23 -4.37
CA ASN A 152 0.81 -13.42 -4.07
C ASN A 152 0.40 -12.58 -2.87
N ILE A 153 -0.71 -11.85 -2.99
CA ILE A 153 -1.28 -11.09 -1.88
C ILE A 153 -1.75 -12.05 -0.77
N ILE A 154 -1.50 -11.68 0.49
CA ILE A 154 -2.11 -12.30 1.66
C ILE A 154 -3.31 -11.45 2.06
N PRO A 155 -4.56 -11.90 1.83
CA PRO A 155 -5.74 -11.16 2.23
C PRO A 155 -5.78 -10.98 3.75
N GLN A 156 -5.99 -9.76 4.20
CA GLN A 156 -6.24 -9.46 5.61
C GLN A 156 -7.74 -9.23 5.82
N GLU A 157 -8.29 -9.79 6.88
CA GLU A 157 -9.69 -9.55 7.26
C GLU A 157 -9.90 -8.11 7.75
N PHE A 158 -8.89 -7.55 8.42
CA PHE A 158 -8.94 -6.22 9.01
C PHE A 158 -7.65 -5.45 8.74
N TYR A 159 -7.81 -4.13 8.60
CA TYR A 159 -6.71 -3.18 8.51
C TYR A 159 -6.88 -2.15 9.62
N TYR A 160 -5.77 -1.74 10.24
CA TYR A 160 -5.79 -0.70 11.26
C TYR A 160 -5.93 0.68 10.61
N VAL A 161 -6.87 1.49 11.10
CA VAL A 161 -7.11 2.87 10.63
C VAL A 161 -6.53 3.86 11.63
N GLY A 162 -7.00 3.84 12.88
CA GLY A 162 -6.43 4.62 13.98
C GLY A 162 -6.66 6.13 13.94
N ILE A 163 -7.71 6.61 13.26
CA ILE A 163 -7.95 8.05 13.06
C ILE A 163 -9.09 8.56 13.93
N GLU A 164 -8.89 9.73 14.53
CA GLU A 164 -9.94 10.44 15.28
C GLU A 164 -10.81 11.30 14.36
N ALA A 165 -12.10 11.39 14.66
CA ALA A 165 -13.02 12.29 13.99
C ALA A 165 -14.04 12.88 14.98
N GLU A 166 -14.63 14.03 14.62
CA GLU A 166 -15.73 14.64 15.37
C GLU A 166 -17.04 14.44 14.59
N VAL A 167 -18.06 13.96 15.29
CA VAL A 167 -19.39 13.71 14.71
C VAL A 167 -20.15 15.02 14.60
N ILE A 168 -20.59 15.37 13.39
CA ILE A 168 -21.39 16.59 13.12
C ILE A 168 -22.88 16.29 12.92
N LYS A 169 -23.23 15.05 12.60
CA LYS A 169 -24.61 14.55 12.52
C LYS A 169 -24.69 13.17 13.12
N SER A 170 -25.71 12.90 13.92
CA SER A 170 -25.84 11.60 14.59
C SER A 170 -26.00 10.43 13.60
N PHE A 171 -25.49 9.26 13.96
CA PHE A 171 -25.65 8.03 13.18
C PHE A 171 -25.62 6.78 14.06
N SER A 172 -26.11 5.65 13.55
CA SER A 172 -26.15 4.39 14.29
C SER A 172 -24.88 3.56 14.09
N LEU A 173 -24.50 2.83 15.14
CA LEU A 173 -23.53 1.74 15.07
C LEU A 173 -24.24 0.40 15.22
N ASN A 174 -23.78 -0.57 14.45
CA ASN A 174 -24.23 -1.95 14.45
C ASN A 174 -23.38 -2.81 15.38
N ARG A 175 -23.97 -3.93 15.85
CA ARG A 175 -23.25 -4.93 16.64
C ARG A 175 -22.12 -5.60 15.87
N SER A 176 -22.45 -5.91 14.63
CA SER A 176 -21.70 -6.79 13.75
C SER A 176 -21.84 -6.28 12.33
N ARG A 177 -21.05 -6.85 11.41
CA ARG A 177 -21.20 -6.60 9.97
C ARG A 177 -22.42 -7.33 9.36
N ALA A 178 -23.08 -8.21 10.12
CA ALA A 178 -24.20 -9.04 9.66
C ALA A 178 -25.57 -8.49 10.07
N ASP A 179 -25.64 -7.75 11.19
CA ASP A 179 -26.88 -7.24 11.75
C ASP A 179 -26.91 -5.70 11.61
N GLU A 180 -27.79 -5.16 10.76
CA GLU A 180 -27.95 -3.70 10.58
C GLU A 180 -29.00 -3.09 11.53
N ASP A 181 -29.28 -3.75 12.65
CA ASP A 181 -30.38 -3.40 13.57
C ASP A 181 -30.09 -2.16 14.45
N GLY A 182 -28.89 -1.56 14.37
CA GLY A 182 -28.51 -0.37 15.14
C GLY A 182 -28.53 -0.58 16.66
N ILE A 183 -27.37 -0.87 17.26
CA ILE A 183 -27.25 -1.05 18.72
C ILE A 183 -27.28 0.27 19.47
N THR A 184 -26.61 1.29 18.93
CA THR A 184 -26.46 2.58 19.61
C THR A 184 -26.38 3.71 18.61
N ILE A 185 -26.67 4.91 19.09
CA ILE A 185 -26.53 6.16 18.34
C ILE A 185 -25.28 6.85 18.85
N VAL A 186 -24.43 7.28 17.91
CA VAL A 186 -23.36 8.25 18.18
C VAL A 186 -23.94 9.62 17.91
N TYR A 187 -23.90 10.49 18.91
CA TYR A 187 -24.53 11.81 18.84
C TYR A 187 -23.57 12.85 18.24
N ALA A 188 -24.16 13.87 17.60
CA ALA A 188 -23.41 15.05 17.17
C ALA A 188 -22.67 15.71 18.36
N GLY A 189 -21.43 16.14 18.13
CA GLY A 189 -20.51 16.67 19.12
C GLY A 189 -19.59 15.63 19.76
N GLU A 190 -19.84 14.33 19.55
CA GLU A 190 -18.95 13.28 20.06
C GLU A 190 -17.65 13.17 19.26
N LYS A 191 -16.57 12.80 19.96
CA LYS A 191 -15.34 12.30 19.33
C LYS A 191 -15.40 10.79 19.21
N ILE A 192 -14.93 10.30 18.07
CA ILE A 192 -14.82 8.88 17.75
C ILE A 192 -13.41 8.54 17.26
N ILE A 193 -13.08 7.25 17.30
CA ILE A 193 -11.90 6.68 16.67
C ILE A 193 -12.37 5.64 15.65
N LEU A 194 -11.98 5.80 14.40
CA LEU A 194 -12.09 4.78 13.37
C LEU A 194 -10.94 3.80 13.63
N LEU A 195 -11.25 2.63 14.17
CA LEU A 195 -10.27 1.65 14.64
C LEU A 195 -9.81 0.72 13.52
N LEU A 196 -10.76 -0.02 12.94
CA LEU A 196 -10.49 -1.06 11.95
C LEU A 196 -11.30 -0.80 10.69
N TYR A 197 -10.72 -1.14 9.55
CA TYR A 197 -11.35 -1.24 8.26
C TYR A 197 -11.51 -2.70 7.87
N SER A 198 -12.62 -3.04 7.23
CA SER A 198 -12.88 -4.33 6.61
C SER A 198 -13.48 -4.09 5.22
N PRO A 199 -12.85 -4.61 4.15
CA PRO A 199 -13.38 -4.43 2.81
C PRO A 199 -14.73 -5.13 2.62
N SER A 200 -15.60 -4.51 1.85
CA SER A 200 -16.85 -5.07 1.33
C SER A 200 -16.64 -5.65 -0.08
N LYS A 201 -17.53 -6.55 -0.50
CA LYS A 201 -17.54 -7.08 -1.88
C LYS A 201 -18.34 -6.24 -2.86
N GLU A 202 -19.07 -5.23 -2.36
CA GLU A 202 -19.99 -4.44 -3.17
C GLU A 202 -19.31 -3.16 -3.69
N THR A 203 -19.30 -2.11 -2.87
CA THR A 203 -18.69 -0.82 -3.21
C THR A 203 -17.82 -0.31 -2.07
N PHE A 204 -16.92 0.62 -2.37
CA PHE A 204 -16.12 1.31 -1.35
C PHE A 204 -16.97 1.97 -0.26
N TYR A 205 -18.13 2.52 -0.62
CA TYR A 205 -19.06 3.12 0.33
C TYR A 205 -19.73 2.09 1.27
N ASP A 206 -19.67 0.81 0.91
CA ASP A 206 -20.15 -0.31 1.72
C ASP A 206 -19.07 -0.94 2.59
N ASP A 207 -17.84 -0.41 2.54
CA ASP A 207 -16.77 -0.86 3.41
C ASP A 207 -17.09 -0.58 4.87
N TRP A 208 -16.69 -1.53 5.72
CA TRP A 208 -17.02 -1.54 7.13
C TRP A 208 -15.91 -0.92 7.95
N TYR A 209 -16.30 -0.03 8.85
CA TYR A 209 -15.40 0.56 9.85
C TYR A 209 -15.88 0.18 11.25
N GLN A 210 -14.96 -0.34 12.06
CA GLN A 210 -15.17 -0.47 13.49
C GLN A 210 -14.85 0.87 14.15
N ILE A 211 -15.80 1.40 14.89
CA ILE A 211 -15.74 2.73 15.48
C ILE A 211 -15.83 2.61 16.99
N LYS A 212 -14.92 3.28 17.69
CA LYS A 212 -14.94 3.44 19.14
C LYS A 212 -15.43 4.83 19.50
N THR A 213 -16.43 4.92 20.36
CA THR A 213 -16.93 6.19 20.93
C THR A 213 -16.09 6.63 22.12
N SER A 214 -16.21 7.91 22.48
CA SER A 214 -15.60 8.47 23.69
C SER A 214 -16.04 7.78 25.00
N SER A 215 -17.25 7.22 25.03
CA SER A 215 -17.79 6.43 26.16
C SER A 215 -17.27 4.99 26.22
N GLY A 216 -16.45 4.57 25.26
CA GLY A 216 -15.83 3.24 25.21
C GLY A 216 -16.66 2.17 24.49
N PHE A 217 -17.81 2.53 23.91
CA PHE A 217 -18.57 1.61 23.07
C PHE A 217 -17.84 1.37 21.75
N VAL A 218 -17.87 0.13 21.26
CA VAL A 218 -17.29 -0.25 19.97
C VAL A 218 -18.36 -0.93 19.13
N GLY A 219 -18.55 -0.46 17.90
CA GLY A 219 -19.51 -1.03 16.95
C GLY A 219 -19.07 -0.80 15.51
N TRP A 220 -19.90 -1.23 14.57
CA TRP A 220 -19.60 -1.21 13.14
C TRP A 220 -20.51 -0.24 12.40
N ALA A 221 -19.98 0.48 11.42
CA ALA A 221 -20.76 1.23 10.46
C ALA A 221 -20.13 1.14 9.08
N LYS A 222 -20.95 1.19 8.04
CA LYS A 222 -20.47 1.36 6.67
C LYS A 222 -20.00 2.79 6.45
N LEU A 223 -19.05 3.00 5.54
CA LEU A 223 -18.57 4.35 5.20
C LEU A 223 -19.71 5.30 4.84
N ARG A 224 -20.64 4.87 3.98
CA ARG A 224 -21.85 5.64 3.60
C ARG A 224 -22.68 6.14 4.79
N THR A 225 -22.63 5.45 5.92
CA THR A 225 -23.43 5.79 7.09
C THR A 225 -22.90 7.05 7.79
N PHE A 226 -21.59 7.30 7.73
CA PHE A 226 -20.94 8.37 8.49
C PHE A 226 -20.07 9.34 7.67
N TYR A 227 -19.75 9.04 6.39
CA TYR A 227 -18.86 9.83 5.54
C TYR A 227 -19.10 11.34 5.60
N GLU A 228 -20.34 11.80 5.38
CA GLU A 228 -20.72 13.23 5.44
C GLU A 228 -21.14 13.71 6.84
N LYS A 229 -21.04 12.84 7.85
CA LYS A 229 -21.52 13.07 9.21
C LYS A 229 -20.40 13.23 10.22
N VAL A 230 -19.15 13.22 9.75
CA VAL A 230 -17.96 13.43 10.55
C VAL A 230 -17.10 14.53 9.91
N LYS A 231 -16.29 15.21 10.73
CA LYS A 231 -15.24 16.14 10.28
C LYS A 231 -13.92 15.78 10.95
N GLY A 232 -12.83 16.31 10.40
CA GLY A 232 -11.47 16.07 10.90
C GLY A 232 -10.79 14.84 10.29
N LEU A 233 -11.45 14.15 9.35
CA LEU A 233 -10.77 13.18 8.50
C LEU A 233 -9.92 13.92 7.47
N PRO A 234 -8.64 13.56 7.28
CA PRO A 234 -7.74 14.20 6.33
C PRO A 234 -8.02 13.67 4.91
N TRP A 235 -9.19 14.00 4.37
CA TRP A 235 -9.54 13.65 3.00
C TRP A 235 -8.50 14.21 2.02
N ALA A 236 -8.15 13.44 1.00
CA ALA A 236 -7.47 13.99 -0.17
C ALA A 236 -8.36 15.07 -0.80
N ASP A 237 -7.74 16.19 -1.14
CA ASP A 237 -8.36 17.31 -1.87
C ASP A 237 -8.65 16.93 -3.33
#